data_AF-A0A5C9BLC8-F1
#
_entry.id   AF-A0A5C9BLC8-F1
#
_cell.length_a   1.000
_cell.length_b   1.000
_cell.length_c   1.000
_cell.angle_alpha   90.00
_cell.angle_beta   90.00
_cell.angle_gamma   90.00
#
_symmetry.space_group_name_H-M   'P 1'
#
loop_
_entity.id
_entity.type
_entity.pdbx_description
1 polymer ?
#
loop_
_entity_poly.entity_id
_entity_poly.type
_entity_poly.pdbx_seq_one_letter_code
_entity_poly.pdbx_strand_id
1 'polypeptide(L)'
;MSDVIYDFDVVVIGAGHAGCEAALAAARLGAKTALLTMSCDMVAAMSCNPAIGGVAKGQIVREIDALGGEMGRVIDETGIQFRMLNRTKGPAMHSPRAQADKKAYQFAMKWRVEQQENLTLRQEVVEGLDVGHVSNVPHRDGHVSPRRCDLSRQGRRHHDGHVPASHHAHRRGEGLRRPGRGGDNVRTVQHACGPRIRIAAVQDWHTVPYQRTHD
;
A
#
# COMPACT_ATOMS: atom_id res chain seq x y z
N MET A 1 -3.24 33.07 2.63
CA MET A 1 -2.51 31.81 2.93
C MET A 1 -1.59 31.56 1.77
N SER A 2 -0.27 31.51 2.00
CA SER A 2 0.70 31.18 0.97
C SER A 2 0.47 29.74 0.52
N ASP A 3 0.21 29.53 -0.76
CA ASP A 3 0.11 28.20 -1.34
C ASP A 3 1.48 27.52 -1.22
N VAL A 4 1.53 26.37 -0.55
CA VAL A 4 2.75 25.58 -0.48
C VAL A 4 2.78 24.68 -1.71
N ILE A 5 3.73 24.96 -2.61
CA ILE A 5 3.93 24.19 -3.83
C ILE A 5 5.01 23.15 -3.55
N TYR A 6 4.67 21.88 -3.79
CA TYR A 6 5.64 20.79 -3.78
C TYR A 6 5.89 20.33 -5.20
N ASP A 7 7.16 20.17 -5.55
CA ASP A 7 7.58 19.66 -6.85
C ASP A 7 8.06 18.21 -6.70
N PHE A 8 7.37 17.28 -7.37
CA PHE A 8 7.66 15.84 -7.39
C PHE A 8 7.54 15.27 -8.81
N ASP A 9 8.42 14.34 -9.11
CA ASP A 9 8.50 13.62 -10.38
C ASP A 9 7.40 12.57 -10.47
N VAL A 10 7.19 11.86 -9.36
CA VAL A 10 6.24 10.76 -9.24
C VAL A 10 5.45 10.96 -7.95
N VAL A 11 4.13 10.87 -8.04
CA VAL A 11 3.25 10.89 -6.87
C VAL A 11 2.48 9.57 -6.83
N VAL A 12 2.72 8.79 -5.79
CA VAL A 12 2.03 7.52 -5.55
C VAL A 12 0.96 7.75 -4.49
N ILE A 13 -0.29 7.44 -4.85
CA ILE A 13 -1.45 7.62 -3.97
C ILE A 13 -1.82 6.28 -3.34
N GLY A 14 -1.63 6.19 -2.02
CA GLY A 14 -1.98 5.04 -1.19
C GLY A 14 -0.77 4.18 -0.80
N ALA A 15 -0.42 4.17 0.49
CA ALA A 15 0.67 3.36 1.04
C ALA A 15 0.26 1.89 1.31
N GLY A 16 -0.38 1.23 0.35
CA GLY A 16 -0.58 -0.22 0.37
C GLY A 16 0.67 -0.99 -0.06
N HIS A 17 0.61 -2.32 -0.13
CA HIS A 17 1.75 -3.15 -0.58
C HIS A 17 2.25 -2.73 -1.97
N ALA A 18 1.32 -2.55 -2.92
CA ALA A 18 1.66 -2.09 -4.27
C ALA A 18 2.21 -0.66 -4.30
N GLY A 19 1.63 0.24 -3.52
CA GLY A 19 2.07 1.64 -3.48
C GLY A 19 3.46 1.80 -2.85
N CYS A 20 3.78 1.00 -1.83
CA CYS A 20 5.13 1.01 -1.25
C CYS A 20 6.18 0.54 -2.27
N GLU A 21 5.95 -0.59 -2.95
CA GLU A 21 6.88 -1.08 -3.97
C GLU A 21 7.02 -0.09 -5.15
N ALA A 22 5.91 0.49 -5.61
CA ALA A 22 5.93 1.48 -6.68
C ALA A 22 6.73 2.75 -6.28
N ALA A 23 6.53 3.25 -5.07
CA ALA A 23 7.21 4.45 -4.58
C ALA A 23 8.70 4.19 -4.34
N LEU A 24 9.04 3.04 -3.75
CA LEU A 24 10.43 2.61 -3.56
C LEU A 24 11.14 2.43 -4.90
N ALA A 25 10.51 1.79 -5.87
CA ALA A 25 11.07 1.60 -7.20
C ALA A 25 11.33 2.94 -7.90
N ALA A 26 10.36 3.86 -7.91
CA ALA A 26 10.51 5.19 -8.51
C ALA A 26 11.65 5.99 -7.85
N ALA A 27 11.71 5.99 -6.52
CA ALA A 27 12.75 6.69 -5.76
C ALA A 27 14.16 6.11 -6.02
N ARG A 28 14.28 4.77 -6.12
CA ARG A 28 15.54 4.08 -6.43
C ARG A 28 16.05 4.33 -7.85
N LEU A 29 15.14 4.61 -8.78
CA LEU A 29 15.48 5.06 -10.13
C LEU A 29 15.89 6.54 -10.19
N GLY A 30 15.93 7.24 -9.05
CA GLY A 30 16.37 8.62 -8.93
C GLY A 30 15.24 9.65 -9.07
N ALA A 31 13.98 9.23 -9.18
CA ALA A 31 12.85 10.15 -9.27
C ALA A 31 12.49 10.71 -7.88
N LYS A 32 12.33 12.03 -7.78
CA LYS A 32 11.82 12.67 -6.57
C LYS A 32 10.35 12.28 -6.37
N THR A 33 10.11 11.37 -5.43
CA THR A 33 8.85 10.65 -5.29
C THR A 33 8.11 11.04 -4.01
N ALA A 34 6.80 11.27 -4.10
CA ALA A 34 5.93 11.41 -2.95
C ALA A 34 5.05 10.16 -2.80
N LEU A 35 5.01 9.57 -1.61
CA LEU A 35 4.04 8.56 -1.23
C LEU A 35 2.99 9.19 -0.31
N LEU A 36 1.78 9.35 -0.83
CA LEU A 36 0.65 9.95 -0.10
C LEU A 36 -0.20 8.85 0.51
N THR A 37 -0.59 9.02 1.78
CA THR A 37 -1.47 8.07 2.46
C THR A 37 -2.43 8.78 3.41
N MET A 38 -3.63 8.23 3.59
CA MET A 38 -4.57 8.74 4.60
C MET A 38 -4.04 8.57 6.03
N SER A 39 -3.18 7.58 6.25
CA SER A 39 -2.58 7.29 7.56
C SER A 39 -1.18 6.71 7.39
N CYS A 40 -0.17 7.39 7.95
CA CYS A 40 1.20 6.88 8.00
C CYS A 40 1.35 5.68 8.96
N ASP A 41 0.37 5.44 9.82
CA ASP A 41 0.33 4.27 10.72
C ASP A 41 -0.30 3.04 10.07
N MET A 42 -0.66 3.12 8.79
CA MET A 42 -1.26 2.02 8.04
C MET A 42 -0.44 1.63 6.80
N VAL A 43 0.81 2.11 6.72
CA VAL A 43 1.76 1.77 5.64
C VAL A 43 1.93 0.25 5.56
N ALA A 44 1.64 -0.31 4.39
CA ALA A 44 1.69 -1.75 4.09
C ALA A 44 0.99 -2.66 5.11
N ALA A 45 -0.10 -2.18 5.74
CA ALA A 45 -0.82 -2.98 6.72
C ALA A 45 -1.46 -4.25 6.12
N MET A 46 -1.25 -5.40 6.76
CA MET A 46 -1.87 -6.67 6.36
C MET A 46 -3.35 -6.77 6.79
N SER A 47 -4.25 -6.35 5.90
CA SER A 47 -5.70 -6.29 6.15
C SER A 47 -6.36 -7.67 6.28
N CYS A 48 -5.92 -8.65 5.49
CA CYS A 48 -6.50 -10.00 5.41
C CYS A 48 -5.70 -10.99 6.29
N ASN A 49 -4.98 -11.92 5.65
CA ASN A 49 -4.20 -12.97 6.28
C ASN A 49 -2.82 -12.44 6.73
N PRO A 50 -2.32 -12.76 7.93
CA PRO A 50 -0.92 -12.51 8.32
C PRO A 50 0.08 -13.43 7.57
N ALA A 51 0.06 -13.42 6.23
CA ALA A 51 0.93 -14.29 5.44
C ALA A 51 1.31 -13.67 4.10
N ILE A 52 2.56 -13.90 3.69
CA ILE A 52 3.09 -13.56 2.37
C ILE A 52 3.45 -14.85 1.62
N GLY A 53 3.26 -14.83 0.30
CA GLY A 53 3.48 -15.99 -0.56
C GLY A 53 2.27 -16.95 -0.63
N GLY A 54 2.55 -18.21 -0.96
CA GLY A 54 1.55 -19.20 -1.39
C GLY A 54 1.79 -19.66 -2.83
N VAL A 55 0.92 -20.51 -3.39
CA VAL A 55 1.14 -21.18 -4.68
C VAL A 55 1.57 -20.22 -5.80
N ALA A 56 0.72 -19.26 -6.19
CA ALA A 56 1.10 -18.26 -7.19
C ALA A 56 1.90 -17.09 -6.58
N LYS A 57 1.49 -16.65 -5.39
CA LYS A 57 2.03 -15.44 -4.75
C LYS A 57 3.49 -15.57 -4.34
N GLY A 58 3.96 -16.78 -4.00
CA GLY A 58 5.33 -17.03 -3.58
C GLY A 58 6.33 -16.81 -4.72
N GLN A 59 5.94 -17.11 -5.96
CA GLN A 59 6.76 -16.82 -7.13
C GLN A 59 6.82 -15.32 -7.39
N ILE A 60 5.68 -14.63 -7.36
CA ILE A 60 5.62 -13.16 -7.51
C ILE A 60 6.46 -12.45 -6.45
N VAL A 61 6.44 -12.92 -5.20
CA VAL A 61 7.29 -12.33 -4.13
C VAL A 61 8.78 -12.48 -4.46
N ARG A 62 9.20 -13.63 -5.00
CA ARG A 62 10.59 -13.84 -5.44
C ARG A 62 10.96 -13.00 -6.65
N GLU A 63 10.04 -12.81 -7.58
CA GLU A 63 10.23 -11.92 -8.73
C GLU A 63 10.38 -10.46 -8.27
N ILE A 64 9.54 -10.01 -7.33
CA ILE A 64 9.67 -8.68 -6.72
C ILE A 64 11.04 -8.52 -6.06
N ASP A 65 11.48 -9.50 -5.26
CA ASP A 65 12.80 -9.46 -4.61
C ASP A 65 13.95 -9.44 -5.63
N ALA A 66 13.86 -10.25 -6.69
CA ALA A 66 14.85 -10.28 -7.77
C ALA A 66 14.93 -8.94 -8.54
N LEU A 67 13.80 -8.22 -8.65
CA LEU A 67 13.75 -6.87 -9.21
C LEU A 67 14.18 -5.78 -8.22
N GLY A 68 14.61 -6.15 -7.01
CA GLY A 68 15.06 -5.22 -5.99
C GLY A 68 13.94 -4.56 -5.20
N GLY A 69 12.76 -5.20 -5.12
CA GLY A 69 11.69 -4.81 -4.20
C GLY A 69 11.98 -5.20 -2.75
N GLU A 70 11.14 -4.74 -1.83
CA GLU A 70 11.36 -4.95 -0.38
C GLU A 70 10.52 -6.09 0.22
N MET A 71 9.44 -6.51 -0.44
CA MET A 71 8.51 -7.51 0.07
C MET A 71 9.18 -8.81 0.55
N GLY A 72 10.15 -9.33 -0.20
CA GLY A 72 10.92 -10.54 0.15
C GLY A 72 11.76 -10.35 1.41
N ARG A 73 12.52 -9.25 1.46
CA ARG A 73 13.41 -8.93 2.60
C ARG A 73 12.62 -8.67 3.88
N VAL A 74 11.52 -7.94 3.78
CA VAL A 74 10.68 -7.61 4.93
C VAL A 74 9.97 -8.86 5.47
N ILE A 75 9.54 -9.80 4.62
CA ILE A 75 8.98 -11.06 5.12
C ILE A 75 10.03 -11.94 5.78
N ASP A 76 11.26 -11.95 5.29
CA ASP A 76 12.35 -12.73 5.90
C ASP A 76 12.69 -12.19 7.30
N GLU A 77 12.65 -10.87 7.50
CA GLU A 77 12.88 -10.22 8.80
C GLU A 77 11.72 -10.43 9.80
N THR A 78 10.49 -10.49 9.32
CA THR A 78 9.26 -10.44 10.16
C THR A 78 8.46 -11.73 10.18
N GLY A 79 8.98 -12.76 9.53
CA GLY A 79 8.38 -14.07 9.41
C GLY A 79 8.45 -14.87 10.70
N ILE A 80 7.34 -15.50 11.05
CA ILE A 80 7.20 -16.38 12.23
C ILE A 80 7.35 -17.86 11.82
N GLN A 81 6.82 -18.22 10.65
CA GLN A 81 6.82 -19.60 10.16
C GLN A 81 6.97 -19.62 8.64
N PHE A 82 7.97 -20.34 8.15
CA PHE A 82 8.26 -20.51 6.72
C PHE A 82 7.93 -21.92 6.25
N ARG A 83 7.34 -22.04 5.06
CA ARG A 83 6.99 -23.35 4.49
C ARG A 83 7.09 -23.32 2.97
N MET A 84 7.67 -24.39 2.43
CA MET A 84 7.56 -24.69 1.00
C MET A 84 6.27 -25.46 0.72
N LEU A 85 5.37 -24.87 -0.06
CA LEU A 85 4.17 -25.56 -0.54
C LEU A 85 4.53 -26.46 -1.73
N ASN A 86 3.74 -27.53 -1.92
CA ASN A 86 3.90 -28.50 -3.02
C ASN A 86 5.29 -29.15 -3.10
N ARG A 87 5.97 -29.33 -1.96
CA ARG A 87 7.32 -29.90 -1.92
C ARG A 87 7.44 -31.31 -2.53
N THR A 88 6.38 -32.10 -2.48
CA THR A 88 6.32 -33.44 -3.09
C THR A 88 6.21 -33.41 -4.61
N LYS A 89 5.86 -32.27 -5.20
CA LYS A 89 5.83 -32.05 -6.66
C LYS A 89 7.20 -31.57 -7.14
N GLY A 90 7.36 -31.44 -8.45
CA GLY A 90 8.61 -30.93 -9.05
C GLY A 90 8.89 -29.46 -8.70
N PRO A 91 10.15 -29.00 -8.88
CA PRO A 91 10.58 -27.64 -8.52
C PRO A 91 9.73 -26.51 -9.11
N ALA A 92 9.21 -26.71 -10.33
CA ALA A 92 8.32 -25.75 -10.99
C ALA A 92 7.01 -25.49 -10.21
N MET A 93 6.60 -26.43 -9.36
CA MET A 93 5.38 -26.32 -8.55
C MET A 93 5.66 -25.85 -7.12
N HIS A 94 6.93 -25.77 -6.70
CA HIS A 94 7.31 -25.34 -5.36
C HIS A 94 6.92 -23.87 -5.17
N SER A 95 6.42 -23.51 -4.00
CA SER A 95 6.05 -22.11 -3.74
C SER A 95 6.27 -21.73 -2.29
N PRO A 96 7.11 -20.71 -2.00
CA PRO A 96 7.36 -20.28 -0.64
C PRO A 96 6.11 -19.61 -0.05
N ARG A 97 5.89 -19.83 1.24
CA ARG A 97 4.86 -19.15 2.03
C ARG A 97 5.41 -18.92 3.44
N ALA A 98 5.24 -17.71 3.93
CA ALA A 98 5.61 -17.34 5.29
C ALA A 98 4.42 -16.71 6.03
N GLN A 99 4.23 -17.08 7.30
CA GLN A 99 3.37 -16.35 8.23
C GLN A 99 4.17 -15.18 8.80
N ALA A 100 3.56 -14.01 8.95
CA ALA A 100 4.24 -12.79 9.38
C ALA A 100 3.63 -12.25 10.68
N ASP A 101 4.46 -11.63 11.52
CA ASP A 101 3.94 -10.70 12.51
C ASP A 101 3.43 -9.45 11.77
N LYS A 102 2.12 -9.17 11.89
CA LYS A 102 1.49 -8.05 11.17
C LYS A 102 2.07 -6.70 11.55
N LYS A 103 2.44 -6.51 12.82
CA LYS A 103 2.97 -5.24 13.32
C LYS A 103 4.43 -5.10 12.98
N ALA A 104 5.22 -6.15 13.14
CA ALA A 104 6.62 -6.13 12.72
C ALA A 104 6.73 -5.84 11.22
N TYR A 105 5.95 -6.52 10.36
CA TYR A 105 5.96 -6.27 8.91
C TYR A 105 5.61 -4.82 8.57
N GLN A 106 4.58 -4.29 9.23
CA GLN A 106 4.13 -2.91 9.04
C GLN A 106 5.24 -1.91 9.41
N PHE A 107 5.92 -2.11 10.55
CA PHE A 107 6.98 -1.23 11.01
C PHE A 107 8.23 -1.33 10.14
N ALA A 108 8.65 -2.56 9.79
CA ALA A 108 9.78 -2.78 8.91
C ALA A 108 9.56 -2.12 7.55
N MET A 109 8.40 -2.30 6.92
CA MET A 109 8.10 -1.65 5.63
C MET A 109 8.04 -0.12 5.73
N LYS A 110 7.42 0.42 6.80
CA LYS A 110 7.41 1.86 7.06
C LYS A 110 8.84 2.40 7.20
N TRP A 111 9.69 1.70 7.93
CA TRP A 111 11.10 2.06 8.07
C TRP A 111 11.84 2.06 6.73
N ARG A 112 11.64 1.05 5.86
CA ARG A 112 12.22 1.03 4.50
C ARG A 112 11.79 2.26 3.67
N VAL A 113 10.52 2.62 3.74
CA VAL A 113 9.96 3.78 3.05
C VAL A 113 10.54 5.10 3.58
N GLU A 114 10.64 5.26 4.91
CA GLU A 114 11.14 6.49 5.53
C GLU A 114 12.65 6.69 5.34
N GLN A 115 13.42 5.60 5.18
CA GLN A 115 14.88 5.65 4.97
C GLN A 115 15.28 5.76 3.48
N GLN A 116 14.35 5.61 2.55
CA GLN A 116 14.67 5.64 1.12
C GLN A 116 14.94 7.08 0.65
N GLU A 117 16.14 7.31 0.13
CA GLU A 117 16.49 8.57 -0.54
C GLU A 117 15.53 8.84 -1.71
N ASN A 118 15.23 10.13 -1.94
CA ASN A 118 14.27 10.61 -2.94
C ASN A 118 12.81 10.19 -2.71
N LEU A 119 12.48 9.58 -1.56
CA LEU A 119 11.11 9.24 -1.20
C LEU A 119 10.61 10.07 -0.01
N THR A 120 9.51 10.78 -0.19
CA THR A 120 8.83 11.51 0.89
C THR A 120 7.49 10.88 1.21
N LEU A 121 7.35 10.34 2.42
CA LEU A 121 6.07 9.86 2.96
C LEU A 121 5.27 11.02 3.54
N ARG A 122 4.01 11.20 3.10
CA ARG A 122 3.12 12.25 3.62
C ARG A 122 1.73 11.73 3.93
N GLN A 123 1.18 12.21 5.04
CA GLN A 123 -0.20 11.92 5.42
C GLN A 123 -1.15 12.95 4.83
N GLU A 124 -1.73 12.64 3.67
CA GLU A 124 -2.63 13.53 2.93
C GLU A 124 -3.75 12.73 2.26
N VAL A 125 -4.90 13.38 2.08
CA VAL A 125 -6.08 12.79 1.42
C VAL A 125 -6.20 13.44 0.05
N VAL A 126 -6.09 12.63 -1.01
CA VAL A 126 -6.24 13.13 -2.39
C VAL A 126 -7.71 13.08 -2.79
N GLU A 127 -8.28 14.25 -3.10
CA GLU A 127 -9.70 14.39 -3.44
C GLU A 127 -9.98 14.41 -4.95
N GLY A 128 -8.96 14.74 -5.76
CA GLY A 128 -9.09 14.81 -7.22
C GLY A 128 -7.72 14.86 -7.90
N LEU A 129 -7.72 14.51 -9.18
CA LEU A 129 -6.58 14.62 -10.08
C LEU A 129 -6.93 15.60 -11.19
N ASP A 130 -6.13 16.66 -11.34
CA ASP A 130 -6.26 17.60 -12.45
C ASP A 130 -5.52 17.02 -13.67
N VAL A 131 -6.23 16.26 -14.48
CA VAL A 131 -5.69 15.66 -15.72
C VAL A 131 -5.92 16.63 -16.88
N GLY A 132 -4.93 17.47 -17.18
CA GLY A 132 -4.91 18.32 -18.38
C GLY A 132 -3.97 17.77 -19.45
N HIS A 133 -4.24 18.04 -20.74
CA HIS A 133 -3.22 17.94 -21.77
C HIS A 133 -2.01 18.77 -21.32
N VAL A 134 -0.80 18.20 -21.38
CA VAL A 134 0.46 18.86 -20.99
C VAL A 134 0.56 20.18 -21.75
N SER A 135 0.17 21.26 -21.11
CA SER A 135 0.21 22.61 -21.62
C SER A 135 1.07 23.38 -20.62
N ASN A 136 2.17 23.92 -21.14
CA ASN A 136 3.13 24.73 -20.41
C ASN A 136 2.40 25.75 -19.55
N VAL A 137 2.68 25.73 -18.24
CA VAL A 137 2.07 26.70 -17.34
C VAL A 137 3.13 27.74 -17.00
N PRO A 138 2.86 29.02 -17.32
CA PRO A 138 3.76 30.09 -16.95
C PRO A 138 3.77 30.23 -15.43
N HIS A 139 4.94 30.09 -14.82
CA HIS A 139 5.14 30.49 -13.43
C HIS A 139 5.07 32.02 -13.33
N ARG A 140 4.70 32.54 -12.15
CA ARG A 140 4.66 34.00 -11.90
C ARG A 140 6.00 34.69 -12.14
N ASP A 141 7.09 33.94 -12.10
CA ASP A 141 8.46 34.42 -12.33
C ASP A 141 8.87 34.32 -13.81
N GLY A 142 7.94 34.06 -14.73
CA GLY A 142 8.18 33.98 -16.18
C GLY A 142 8.82 32.67 -16.65
N HIS A 143 9.24 31.80 -15.74
CA HIS A 143 9.80 30.49 -16.09
C HIS A 143 8.67 29.54 -16.55
N VAL A 144 8.93 28.81 -17.63
CA VAL A 144 8.05 27.73 -18.09
C VAL A 144 8.71 26.41 -17.70
N SER A 145 8.03 25.63 -16.85
CA SER A 145 8.45 24.27 -16.49
C SER A 145 7.43 23.29 -17.07
N PRO A 146 7.86 22.17 -17.70
CA PRO A 146 6.95 21.06 -17.95
C PRO A 146 6.45 20.60 -16.59
N ARG A 147 5.15 20.82 -16.30
CA ARG A 147 4.62 20.61 -14.94
C ARG A 147 4.95 19.21 -14.44
N ARG A 148 5.80 19.13 -13.42
CA ARG A 148 5.82 18.08 -12.40
C ARG A 148 4.66 18.35 -11.43
N CYS A 149 4.11 17.29 -10.84
CA CYS A 149 2.75 17.26 -10.27
C CYS A 149 2.52 18.36 -9.20
N ASP A 150 1.56 19.27 -9.44
CA ASP A 150 1.26 20.39 -8.53
C ASP A 150 0.20 19.99 -7.49
N LEU A 151 0.63 19.80 -6.24
CA LEU A 151 -0.24 19.42 -5.10
C LEU A 151 -0.91 20.63 -4.41
N SER A 152 -0.67 21.87 -4.88
CA SER A 152 -1.08 23.11 -4.18
C SER A 152 -2.59 23.36 -4.08
N ARG A 153 -3.44 22.63 -4.81
CA ARG A 153 -4.90 22.82 -4.80
C ARG A 153 -5.66 22.06 -3.71
N GLN A 154 -4.98 21.34 -2.83
CA GLN A 154 -5.65 20.64 -1.71
C GLN A 154 -5.94 21.61 -0.55
N GLY A 155 -6.92 22.50 -0.77
CA GLY A 155 -7.48 23.30 0.30
C GLY A 155 -8.23 22.42 1.29
N ARG A 156 -7.89 22.51 2.58
CA ARG A 156 -8.71 22.00 3.70
C ARG A 156 -10.11 22.62 3.61
N ARG A 157 -11.05 21.92 2.99
CA ARG A 157 -12.48 22.25 3.12
C ARG A 157 -13.04 21.46 4.29
N HIS A 158 -13.19 22.13 5.42
CA HIS A 158 -14.05 21.65 6.50
C HIS A 158 -15.48 21.56 5.95
N HIS A 159 -16.01 20.35 5.82
CA HIS A 159 -17.44 20.13 5.63
C HIS A 159 -18.06 19.87 7.00
N ASP A 160 -18.63 20.92 7.58
CA ASP A 160 -19.67 20.79 8.61
C ASP A 160 -20.95 20.29 7.91
N GLY A 161 -21.30 19.03 8.16
CA GLY A 161 -22.45 18.38 7.57
C GLY A 161 -22.99 17.31 8.51
N HIS A 162 -24.09 17.64 9.18
CA HIS A 162 -24.85 16.79 10.10
C HIS A 162 -25.27 15.47 9.42
N VAL A 163 -24.92 14.32 10.01
CA VAL A 163 -25.37 12.98 9.56
C VAL A 163 -26.47 12.49 10.50
N PRO A 164 -27.70 12.23 10.03
CA PRO A 164 -28.72 11.63 10.87
C PRO A 164 -28.37 10.18 11.19
N ALA A 165 -28.59 9.81 12.45
CA ALA A 165 -28.28 8.50 12.99
C ALA A 165 -29.23 7.42 12.44
N SER A 166 -28.70 6.52 11.60
CA SER A 166 -28.96 5.07 11.62
C SER A 166 -28.39 4.43 10.36
N HIS A 167 -27.49 3.46 10.58
CA HIS A 167 -26.85 2.47 9.68
C HIS A 167 -25.32 2.48 9.85
N HIS A 168 -24.86 1.74 10.86
CA HIS A 168 -23.44 1.47 11.07
C HIS A 168 -22.89 0.53 9.99
N ALA A 169 -22.40 1.12 8.90
CA ALA A 169 -21.41 0.50 8.02
C ALA A 169 -20.13 1.33 8.13
N HIS A 170 -19.10 0.81 8.79
CA HIS A 170 -17.77 1.43 8.83
C HIS A 170 -17.18 1.42 7.41
N ARG A 171 -17.44 2.48 6.63
CA ARG A 171 -16.84 2.73 5.32
C ARG A 171 -15.40 3.22 5.53
N ARG A 172 -14.44 2.50 4.93
CA ARG A 172 -13.10 3.03 4.63
C ARG A 172 -13.15 3.67 3.23
N GLY A 173 -12.85 4.97 3.13
CA GLY A 173 -12.56 5.68 1.88
C GLY A 173 -13.78 6.18 1.08
N GLU A 174 -14.15 7.45 1.31
CA GLU A 174 -15.06 8.21 0.43
C GLU A 174 -14.36 9.30 -0.41
N GLY A 175 -13.02 9.35 -0.41
CA GLY A 175 -12.24 10.25 -1.28
C GLY A 175 -11.94 9.63 -2.66
N LEU A 176 -11.96 10.46 -3.71
CA LEU A 176 -11.71 10.12 -5.13
C LEU A 176 -12.84 9.38 -5.88
N ARG A 177 -14.12 9.66 -5.58
CA ARG A 177 -15.28 9.13 -6.34
C ARG A 177 -15.88 10.15 -7.31
N ARG A 178 -15.05 10.83 -8.11
CA ARG A 178 -15.57 11.59 -9.25
C ARG A 178 -15.26 10.79 -10.51
N PRO A 179 -16.27 10.25 -11.23
CA PRO A 179 -16.01 9.71 -12.56
C PRO A 179 -15.34 10.81 -13.38
N GLY A 180 -14.15 10.55 -13.88
CA GLY A 180 -13.46 11.47 -14.77
C GLY A 180 -14.34 11.78 -15.97
N ARG A 181 -14.15 12.95 -16.59
CA ARG A 181 -14.82 13.29 -17.87
C ARG A 181 -14.49 12.29 -18.99
N GLY A 182 -13.51 11.40 -18.81
CA GLY A 182 -13.19 10.30 -19.70
C GLY A 182 -13.70 8.97 -19.16
N GLY A 183 -14.96 8.61 -19.41
CA GLY A 183 -15.44 7.23 -19.57
C GLY A 183 -14.97 6.07 -18.66
N ASP A 184 -14.47 6.32 -17.44
CA ASP A 184 -13.95 5.24 -16.59
C ASP A 184 -15.08 4.32 -16.12
N ASN A 185 -15.02 3.05 -16.54
CA ASN A 185 -15.97 2.02 -16.13
C ASN A 185 -15.71 1.57 -14.69
N VAL A 186 -16.33 2.24 -13.72
CA VAL A 186 -16.24 1.87 -12.31
C VAL A 186 -17.11 0.65 -12.00
N ARG A 187 -16.51 -0.41 -11.45
CA ARG A 187 -17.22 -1.59 -10.94
C ARG A 187 -16.95 -1.78 -9.45
N THR A 188 -17.96 -2.21 -8.70
CA THR A 188 -17.81 -2.54 -7.29
C THR A 188 -17.29 -3.97 -7.14
N VAL A 189 -16.20 -4.14 -6.40
CA VAL A 189 -15.66 -5.45 -6.00
C VAL A 189 -15.79 -5.59 -4.49
N GLN A 190 -16.35 -6.70 -4.02
CA GLN A 190 -16.44 -7.03 -2.60
C GLN A 190 -15.43 -8.12 -2.24
N HIS A 191 -14.79 -7.96 -1.08
CA HIS A 191 -13.89 -8.96 -0.53
C HIS A 191 -14.16 -9.12 0.97
N ALA A 192 -14.17 -10.35 1.46
CA ALA A 192 -14.41 -10.66 2.88
C ALA A 192 -13.12 -11.14 3.56
N CYS A 193 -13.05 -10.91 4.88
CA CYS A 193 -12.03 -11.46 5.78
C CYS A 193 -12.75 -12.25 6.88
N GLY A 194 -12.22 -13.41 7.27
CA GLY A 194 -12.77 -14.20 8.36
C GLY A 194 -12.71 -13.46 9.72
N PRO A 195 -13.55 -13.86 10.69
CA PRO A 195 -13.56 -13.24 12.02
C PRO A 195 -12.21 -13.46 12.73
N ARG A 196 -11.79 -12.48 13.54
CA ARG A 196 -10.61 -12.63 14.39
C ARG A 196 -11.02 -13.33 15.69
N ILE A 197 -10.45 -14.50 15.94
CA ILE A 197 -10.68 -15.28 17.17
C ILE A 197 -9.58 -14.95 18.17
N ARG A 198 -9.93 -14.74 19.45
CA ARG A 198 -8.93 -14.57 20.52
C ARG A 198 -8.27 -15.92 20.78
N ILE A 199 -6.94 -15.95 20.88
CA ILE A 199 -6.17 -17.19 21.14
C ILE A 199 -6.67 -17.90 22.40
N ALA A 200 -6.95 -17.13 23.47
CA ALA A 200 -7.48 -17.66 24.73
C ALA A 200 -8.92 -18.21 24.65
N ALA A 201 -9.65 -17.94 23.58
CA ALA A 201 -11.01 -18.45 23.37
C ALA A 201 -11.03 -19.81 22.65
N VAL A 202 -9.87 -20.31 22.20
CA VAL A 202 -9.75 -21.67 21.66
C VAL A 202 -9.80 -22.63 22.84
N GLN A 203 -10.88 -23.41 22.91
CA GLN A 203 -11.21 -24.26 24.05
C GLN A 203 -10.16 -25.33 24.34
N ASP A 204 -9.53 -25.88 23.30
CA ASP A 204 -8.46 -26.85 23.46
C ASP A 204 -7.48 -26.79 22.28
N TRP A 205 -6.21 -26.55 22.58
CA TRP A 205 -5.12 -26.57 21.60
C TRP A 205 -4.55 -27.98 21.37
N HIS A 206 -4.80 -28.94 22.26
CA HIS A 206 -4.27 -30.30 22.15
C HIS A 206 -4.95 -31.11 21.05
N THR A 207 -6.25 -30.87 20.83
CA THR A 207 -7.01 -31.49 19.73
C THR A 207 -6.78 -30.84 18.37
N VAL A 208 -6.20 -29.63 18.32
CA VAL A 208 -5.90 -28.94 17.06
C VAL A 208 -4.55 -29.41 16.53
N PRO A 209 -4.49 -30.04 15.34
CA PRO A 209 -3.23 -30.53 14.81
C PRO A 209 -2.28 -29.36 14.48
N TYR A 210 -1.13 -29.33 15.14
CA TYR A 210 -0.12 -28.31 14.90
C TYR A 210 0.65 -28.58 13.61
N GLN A 211 0.65 -27.63 12.69
CA GLN A 211 1.48 -27.69 11.48
C GLN A 211 2.80 -26.98 11.73
N ARG A 212 3.89 -27.75 11.95
CA ARG A 212 5.24 -27.20 12.12
C ARG A 212 5.84 -26.71 10.81
N THR A 213 6.82 -25.80 10.93
CA THR A 213 7.87 -25.61 9.92
C THR A 213 8.65 -26.92 9.82
N HIS A 214 8.30 -27.81 8.90
CA HIS A 214 9.12 -28.99 8.62
C HIS A 214 10.15 -28.64 7.55
N ASP A 215 11.41 -28.62 7.96
CA ASP A 215 12.58 -28.80 7.08
C ASP A 215 12.58 -30.20 6.45
#